data_AF-A0A1J3GPV0-F1
#
_entry.id   AF-A0A1J3GPV0-F1
#
_cell.length_a   1.000
_cell.length_b   1.000
_cell.length_c   1.000
_cell.angle_alpha   90.00
_cell.angle_beta   90.00
_cell.angle_gamma   90.00
#
_symmetry.space_group_name_H-M   'P 1'
#
loop_
_entity.id
_entity.type
_entity.pdbx_description
1 polymer ?
#
loop_
_entity_poly.entity_id
_entity_poly.type
_entity_poly.pdbx_seq_one_letter_code
_entity_poly.pdbx_strand_id
1 'polypeptide(L)'
;GQGEEGIAVFDRMLEAGMEPDAITFTSVLSVCKNSCLVRKGWEYFDLMRSRYGVTPTIEHCSCMVDMLGRSGYLDEALDFIRTMPLKPDATIWGAFLSSCKIHR
;
A
#
# COMPACT_ATOMS: atom_id res chain seq x y z
N GLY A 1 17.79 -4.11 2.83
CA GLY A 1 16.68 -4.89 2.25
C GLY A 1 16.28 -4.25 0.94
N GLN A 2 15.75 -5.00 -0.02
CA GLN A 2 15.46 -4.53 -1.40
C GLN A 2 14.35 -3.46 -1.48
N GLY A 3 13.78 -3.05 -0.33
CA GLY A 3 12.75 -2.02 -0.20
C GLY A 3 13.17 -0.64 -0.71
N GLU A 4 14.31 -0.15 -0.22
CA GLU A 4 14.82 1.18 -0.60
C GLU A 4 15.23 1.21 -2.07
N GLU A 5 15.78 0.11 -2.59
CA GLU A 5 16.11 -0.03 -4.02
C GLU A 5 14.85 0.01 -4.89
N GLY A 6 13.79 -0.72 -4.51
CA GLY A 6 12.52 -0.70 -5.25
C GLY A 6 11.86 0.68 -5.25
N ILE A 7 11.94 1.41 -4.13
CA ILE A 7 11.50 2.81 -4.06
C ILE A 7 12.34 3.70 -4.97
N ALA A 8 13.67 3.58 -4.93
CA ALA A 8 14.55 4.39 -5.77
C ALA A 8 14.27 4.16 -7.27
N VAL A 9 13.91 2.94 -7.68
CA VAL A 9 13.51 2.65 -9.06
C VAL A 9 12.19 3.35 -9.41
N PHE A 10 11.20 3.33 -8.52
CA PHE A 10 9.94 4.03 -8.72
C PHE A 10 10.15 5.55 -8.79
N ASP A 11 10.92 6.13 -7.86
CA ASP A 11 11.20 7.57 -7.84
C ASP A 11 11.92 8.02 -9.13
N ARG A 12 12.90 7.24 -9.62
CA ARG A 12 13.56 7.51 -10.91
C ARG A 12 12.61 7.43 -12.11
N MET A 13 11.62 6.54 -12.08
CA MET A 13 10.58 6.48 -13.11
C MET A 13 9.76 7.79 -13.12
N LEU A 14 9.40 8.31 -11.94
CA LEU A 14 8.68 9.58 -11.83
C LEU A 14 9.53 10.76 -12.30
N GLU A 15 10.81 10.80 -11.94
CA GLU A 15 11.77 11.82 -12.39
C GLU A 15 11.98 11.83 -13.90
N ALA A 16 11.92 10.65 -14.53
CA ALA A 16 11.97 10.50 -15.99
C ALA A 16 10.67 10.93 -16.69
N GLY A 17 9.65 11.38 -15.94
CA GLY A 17 8.37 11.82 -16.50
C GLY A 17 7.49 10.68 -17.00
N MET A 18 7.78 9.43 -16.63
CA MET A 18 6.94 8.29 -16.98
C MET A 18 5.67 8.28 -16.13
N GLU A 19 4.56 7.90 -16.74
CA GLU A 19 3.26 7.82 -16.05
C GLU A 19 3.07 6.43 -15.41
N PRO A 20 3.06 6.33 -14.07
CA PRO A 20 2.70 5.10 -13.38
C PRO A 20 1.21 4.80 -13.53
N ASP A 21 0.91 3.51 -13.73
CA ASP A 21 -0.44 2.98 -13.76
C ASP A 21 -0.78 2.17 -12.49
N ALA A 22 -1.97 1.57 -12.47
CA ALA A 22 -2.42 0.71 -11.38
C ALA A 22 -1.44 -0.45 -11.06
N ILE A 23 -0.82 -1.05 -12.07
CA ILE A 23 0.11 -2.17 -11.85
C ILE A 23 1.41 -1.65 -11.23
N THR A 24 1.88 -0.50 -11.69
CA THR A 24 3.07 0.18 -11.16
C THR A 24 2.86 0.56 -9.69
N PHE A 25 1.71 1.14 -9.34
CA PHE A 25 1.38 1.48 -7.96
C PHE A 25 1.21 0.25 -7.07
N THR A 26 0.58 -0.83 -7.56
CA THR A 26 0.53 -2.10 -6.83
C THR A 26 1.93 -2.63 -6.51
N SER A 27 2.86 -2.49 -7.47
CA SER A 27 4.25 -2.93 -7.30
C SER A 27 4.97 -2.13 -6.23
N VAL A 28 4.95 -0.79 -6.29
CA VAL A 28 5.64 0.05 -5.27
C VAL A 28 5.00 -0.08 -3.89
N LEU A 29 3.67 -0.21 -3.79
CA LEU A 29 3.00 -0.47 -2.52
C LEU A 29 3.36 -1.84 -1.94
N SER A 30 3.56 -2.85 -2.79
CA SER A 30 4.06 -4.16 -2.36
C SER A 30 5.49 -4.08 -1.81
N VAL A 31 6.34 -3.24 -2.40
CA VAL A 31 7.69 -2.95 -1.89
C VAL A 31 7.61 -2.30 -0.50
N CYS A 32 6.76 -1.28 -0.34
CA CYS A 32 6.53 -0.62 0.95
C CYS A 32 6.00 -1.60 2.00
N LYS A 33 5.05 -2.46 1.61
CA LYS A 33 4.42 -3.48 2.46
C LYS A 33 5.45 -4.45 3.01
N ASN A 34 6.28 -5.03 2.14
CA ASN A 34 7.30 -6.00 2.53
C ASN A 34 8.45 -5.39 3.35
N SER A 35 8.60 -4.06 3.30
CA SER A 35 9.67 -3.33 3.98
C SER A 35 9.16 -2.52 5.18
N CYS A 36 7.88 -2.65 5.55
CA CYS A 36 7.21 -1.90 6.62
C CYS A 36 7.38 -0.36 6.49
N LEU A 37 7.41 0.17 5.27
CA LEU A 37 7.63 1.59 4.99
C LEU A 37 6.30 2.37 4.97
N VAL A 38 5.63 2.45 6.11
CA VAL A 38 4.26 3.01 6.27
C VAL A 38 4.12 4.41 5.68
N ARG A 39 5.05 5.32 6.00
CA ARG A 39 5.00 6.70 5.51
C ARG A 39 5.03 6.77 3.98
N LYS A 40 5.92 6.00 3.35
CA LYS A 40 6.04 5.94 1.89
C LYS A 40 4.85 5.24 1.25
N GLY A 41 4.28 4.22 1.90
CA GLY A 41 3.03 3.59 1.48
C GLY A 41 1.89 4.61 1.35
N TRP A 42 1.69 5.45 2.37
CA TRP A 42 0.69 6.53 2.31
C TRP A 42 0.99 7.56 1.23
N GLU A 43 2.24 8.02 1.15
CA GLU A 43 2.68 8.98 0.13
C GLU A 43 2.34 8.49 -1.28
N TYR A 44 2.66 7.24 -1.61
CA TYR A 44 2.37 6.67 -2.93
C TYR A 44 0.90 6.36 -3.15
N PHE A 45 0.17 5.90 -2.13
CA PHE A 45 -1.27 5.66 -2.22
C PHE A 45 -2.05 6.96 -2.49
N ASP A 46 -1.65 8.07 -1.86
CA ASP A 46 -2.24 9.39 -2.09
C ASP A 46 -1.80 9.98 -3.42
N LEU A 47 -0.53 9.84 -3.80
CA LEU A 47 0.01 10.28 -5.09
C LEU A 47 -0.74 9.64 -6.27
N MET A 48 -1.00 8.34 -6.17
CA MET A 48 -1.77 7.55 -7.14
C MET A 48 -3.10 8.21 -7.49
N ARG A 49 -3.84 8.66 -6.46
CA ARG A 49 -5.17 9.24 -6.60
C ARG A 49 -5.13 10.71 -6.99
N SER A 50 -4.33 11.49 -6.27
CA SER A 50 -4.35 12.96 -6.34
C SER A 50 -3.66 13.50 -7.59
N ARG A 51 -2.56 12.86 -8.02
CA ARG A 51 -1.76 13.32 -9.16
C ARG A 51 -2.03 12.51 -10.42
N TYR A 52 -2.15 11.19 -10.30
CA TYR A 52 -2.27 10.29 -11.46
C TYR A 52 -3.70 9.84 -11.74
N GLY A 53 -4.67 10.20 -10.89
CA GLY A 53 -6.08 9.86 -11.10
C GLY A 53 -6.38 8.34 -11.08
N VAL A 54 -5.44 7.53 -10.60
CA VAL A 54 -5.58 6.08 -10.55
C VAL A 54 -6.49 5.71 -9.38
N THR A 55 -7.58 5.01 -9.70
CA THR A 55 -8.57 4.58 -8.71
C THR A 55 -8.03 3.39 -7.91
N PRO A 56 -8.12 3.39 -6.57
CA PRO A 56 -7.70 2.25 -5.77
C PRO A 56 -8.42 0.97 -6.15
N THR A 57 -7.69 -0.14 -6.13
CA THR A 57 -8.23 -1.51 -6.33
C THR A 57 -8.08 -2.31 -5.04
N ILE A 58 -8.63 -3.53 -5.00
CA ILE A 58 -8.50 -4.42 -3.84
C ILE A 58 -7.02 -4.74 -3.55
N GLU A 59 -6.19 -4.88 -4.58
CA GLU A 59 -4.77 -5.17 -4.47
C GLU A 59 -4.01 -4.02 -3.80
N HIS A 60 -4.27 -2.77 -4.20
CA HIS A 60 -3.70 -1.58 -3.57
C HIS A 60 -4.11 -1.50 -2.09
N CYS A 61 -5.40 -1.65 -1.80
CA CYS A 61 -5.93 -1.58 -0.45
C CYS A 61 -5.41 -2.72 0.43
N SER A 62 -5.28 -3.93 -0.11
CA SER A 62 -4.70 -5.08 0.59
C SER A 62 -3.25 -4.83 0.98
N CYS A 63 -2.46 -4.20 0.10
CA CYS A 63 -1.10 -3.80 0.44
C CYS A 63 -1.05 -2.79 1.60
N MET A 64 -1.96 -1.81 1.62
CA MET A 64 -2.04 -0.84 2.72
C MET A 64 -2.42 -1.51 4.04
N VAL A 65 -3.43 -2.37 4.04
CA VAL A 65 -3.88 -3.10 5.23
C VAL A 65 -2.79 -4.01 5.80
N ASP A 66 -2.14 -4.82 4.95
CA ASP A 66 -1.06 -5.71 5.39
C ASP A 66 0.14 -4.90 5.92
N MET A 67 0.49 -3.79 5.27
CA MET A 67 1.58 -2.90 5.71
C MET A 67 1.32 -2.27 7.07
N LEU A 68 0.14 -1.67 7.26
CA LEU A 68 -0.27 -1.03 8.51
C LEU A 68 -0.30 -2.06 9.64
N GLY A 69 -0.96 -3.20 9.41
CA GLY A 69 -1.08 -4.23 10.41
C GLY A 69 0.26 -4.86 10.81
N ARG A 70 1.14 -5.17 9.84
CA ARG A 70 2.49 -5.70 10.13
C ARG A 70 3.34 -4.71 10.92
N SER A 71 3.12 -3.42 10.72
CA SER A 71 3.83 -2.35 11.40
C SER A 71 3.23 -1.98 12.76
N GLY A 72 2.16 -2.66 13.20
CA GLY A 72 1.54 -2.48 14.52
C GLY A 72 0.40 -1.44 14.56
N TYR A 73 0.08 -0.82 13.43
CA TYR A 73 -0.98 0.19 13.28
C TYR A 73 -2.33 -0.49 13.03
N LEU A 74 -2.77 -1.33 13.98
CA LEU A 74 -3.98 -2.15 13.81
C LEU A 74 -5.25 -1.31 13.77
N ASP A 75 -5.34 -0.26 14.58
CA ASP A 75 -6.50 0.64 14.60
C ASP A 75 -6.60 1.41 13.28
N GLU A 76 -5.48 1.94 12.79
CA GLU A 76 -5.41 2.61 11.49
C GLU A 76 -5.71 1.67 10.33
N ALA A 77 -5.25 0.41 10.39
CA ALA A 77 -5.61 -0.60 9.41
C ALA A 77 -7.12 -0.85 9.37
N LEU A 78 -7.76 -0.96 10.55
CA LEU A 78 -9.20 -1.17 10.65
C LEU A 78 -10.01 0.04 10.17
N ASP A 79 -9.58 1.25 10.51
CA ASP A 79 -10.20 2.47 10.03
C ASP A 79 -10.04 2.66 8.52
N PHE A 80 -8.90 2.27 7.96
CA PHE A 80 -8.72 2.22 6.51
C PHE A 80 -9.69 1.25 5.84
N ILE A 81 -9.89 0.04 6.40
CA ILE A 81 -10.88 -0.94 5.88
C ILE A 81 -12.30 -0.38 5.93
N ARG A 82 -12.64 0.43 6.93
CA ARG A 82 -13.97 1.05 7.06
C ARG A 82 -14.19 2.21 6.09
N THR A 83 -13.12 2.91 5.70
CA THR A 83 -13.19 4.14 4.91
C THR A 83 -12.80 3.95 3.45
N MET A 84 -12.23 2.80 3.07
CA MET A 84 -11.86 2.50 1.69
C MET A 84 -13.08 2.58 0.75
N PRO A 85 -12.89 3.04 -0.50
CA PRO A 85 -14.00 3.28 -1.43
C PRO A 85 -14.61 1.99 -2.02
N LEU A 86 -14.03 0.84 -1.70
CA LEU A 86 -14.44 -0.47 -2.21
C LEU A 86 -15.00 -1.31 -1.06
N LYS A 87 -15.95 -2.20 -1.35
CA LYS A 87 -16.42 -3.17 -0.37
C LYS A 87 -15.26 -4.11 0.01
N PRO A 88 -14.88 -4.20 1.29
CA PRO A 88 -13.85 -5.15 1.72
C PRO A 88 -14.26 -6.58 1.42
N ASP A 89 -13.34 -7.37 0.85
CA ASP A 89 -13.54 -8.77 0.53
C ASP A 89 -12.70 -9.69 1.44
N ALA A 90 -12.69 -10.99 1.14
CA ALA A 90 -11.89 -11.97 1.87
C ALA A 90 -10.37 -11.66 1.81
N THR A 91 -9.90 -11.04 0.73
CA THR A 91 -8.50 -10.64 0.57
C THR A 91 -8.11 -9.58 1.60
N ILE A 92 -8.95 -8.55 1.76
CA ILE A 92 -8.73 -7.47 2.73
C ILE A 92 -8.73 -8.00 4.17
N TRP A 93 -9.75 -8.77 4.56
CA TRP A 93 -9.83 -9.32 5.90
C TRP A 93 -8.74 -10.37 6.17
N GLY A 94 -8.37 -11.14 5.15
CA GLY A 94 -7.25 -12.08 5.22
C GLY A 94 -5.92 -11.39 5.49
N ALA A 95 -5.66 -10.25 4.84
CA ALA A 95 -4.49 -9.41 5.09
C ALA A 95 -4.46 -8.89 6.53
N PHE A 96 -5.56 -8.30 7.00
CA PHE A 96 -5.69 -7.78 8.37
C PHE A 96 -5.45 -8.88 9.42
N LEU A 97 -6.18 -10.00 9.32
CA LEU A 97 -6.07 -11.10 10.29
C LEU A 97 -4.68 -11.76 10.29
N SER A 98 -4.02 -11.82 9.13
CA SER A 98 -2.65 -12.35 9.05
C SER A 98 -1.65 -11.46 9.78
N SER A 99 -1.87 -10.14 9.73
CA SER A 99 -1.03 -9.17 10.41
C SER A 99 -1.21 -9.16 11.95
N CYS A 100 -2.44 -9.37 12.45
CA CYS A 100 -2.72 -9.46 13.88
C CYS A 100 -2.00 -10.63 14.57
N LYS A 101 -1.68 -11.71 13.85
CA LYS A 101 -0.96 -12.86 14.41
C LYS A 101 0.48 -12.52 14.83
N ILE A 102 1.04 -11.46 14.26
CA ILE A 102 2.42 -11.02 14.49
C ILE A 102 2.54 -10.24 15.81
N HIS A 103 1.48 -9.53 16.19
CA HIS A 103 1.42 -8.72 17.41
C HIS A 103 0.59 -9.47 18.47
N ARG A 104 1.26 -10.30 19.26
CA ARG A 104 0.70 -10.97 20.46
C ARG A 104 1.33 -10.41 21.72
#